data_AF-A0A7S0Y2R5-F1
#
_entry.id   AF-A0A7S0Y2R5-F1
#
_cell.length_a   1.000
_cell.length_b   1.000
_cell.length_c   1.000
_cell.angle_alpha   90.00
_cell.angle_beta   90.00
_cell.angle_gamma   90.00
#
_symmetry.space_group_name_H-M   'P 1'
#
loop_
_entity.id
_entity.type
_entity.pdbx_description
1 polymer ?
#
loop_
_entity_poly.entity_id
_entity_poly.type
_entity_poly.pdbx_seq_one_letter_code
_entity_poly.pdbx_strand_id
1 'polypeptide(L)'
;RTGSVKRLWSFPHPPTLPTSPPAAAAGCSASKGGVSGCSAAEEQPFEVTDAKERENMDGTNNQSRISDLAGEDSDDDGFVYEEVEVEEGDEDIDEGEDLETALIKVRQQQQLEADANAPKASVGKRPELIDDFIRNFLLKMKMFKTLDVFQTEWYEKSTAGLLTPEDVGVVADVYQRNQELDNTVKSLRAELDKAKEIAHKARSTWDKFRKERDFHRMNHRRVVQEKSKLVNDLRRLRGHLDTYEPTLQGLEEKYQVAMKEKAMARMKTDKMTIKVETLEKQLQQATIAAGASLSRYDQNNASRTDVGGGG
;
A
#
# COMPACT_ATOMS: atom_id res chain seq x y z
N ARG A 1 -42.47 -55.50 -12.14
CA ARG A 1 -42.98 -54.71 -11.01
C ARG A 1 -41.82 -54.62 -10.03
N THR A 2 -41.12 -53.51 -9.80
CA THR A 2 -41.48 -52.10 -9.55
C THR A 2 -40.21 -51.27 -9.90
N GLY A 3 -40.19 -50.20 -10.69
CA GLY A 3 -41.08 -49.04 -10.73
C GLY A 3 -40.56 -47.95 -9.79
N SER A 4 -39.51 -47.20 -10.16
CA SER A 4 -39.06 -46.03 -9.38
C SER A 4 -38.93 -44.80 -10.27
N VAL A 5 -39.75 -43.80 -9.94
CA VAL A 5 -40.13 -42.64 -10.76
C VAL A 5 -39.32 -41.44 -10.28
N LYS A 6 -38.42 -40.90 -11.10
CA LYS A 6 -37.78 -39.60 -10.86
C LYS A 6 -38.71 -38.51 -11.42
N ARG A 7 -39.40 -37.78 -10.53
CA ARG A 7 -40.18 -36.58 -10.91
C ARG A 7 -39.23 -35.38 -10.95
N LEU A 8 -38.97 -34.86 -12.15
CA LEU A 8 -38.44 -33.50 -12.33
C LEU A 8 -39.53 -32.50 -11.92
N TRP A 9 -39.21 -31.58 -11.03
CA TRP A 9 -40.01 -30.37 -10.80
C TRP A 9 -39.34 -29.22 -11.54
N SER A 10 -39.95 -28.78 -12.64
CA SER A 10 -39.58 -27.56 -13.37
C SER A 10 -40.44 -26.41 -12.84
N PHE A 11 -39.81 -25.36 -12.31
CA PHE A 11 -40.49 -24.11 -11.97
C PHE A 11 -40.41 -23.13 -13.17
N PRO A 12 -41.52 -22.49 -13.58
CA PRO A 12 -41.51 -21.48 -14.63
C PRO A 12 -41.17 -20.08 -14.07
N HIS A 13 -40.34 -19.33 -14.79
CA HIS A 13 -40.05 -17.92 -14.50
C HIS A 13 -41.23 -17.00 -14.90
N PRO A 14 -41.53 -15.93 -14.13
CA PRO A 14 -42.55 -14.96 -14.48
C PRO A 14 -42.08 -13.92 -15.52
N PRO A 15 -43.00 -13.35 -16.33
CA PRO A 15 -42.66 -12.45 -17.43
C PRO A 15 -42.41 -11.00 -16.96
N THR A 16 -41.40 -10.35 -17.54
CA THR A 16 -41.07 -8.94 -17.34
C THR A 16 -41.91 -8.03 -18.26
N LEU A 17 -42.59 -7.04 -17.69
CA LEU A 17 -43.30 -5.97 -18.43
C LEU A 17 -42.38 -4.73 -18.62
N PRO A 18 -42.53 -3.97 -19.71
CA PRO A 18 -41.69 -2.80 -20.02
C PRO A 18 -42.22 -1.52 -19.36
N THR A 19 -41.33 -0.73 -18.75
CA THR A 19 -41.64 0.60 -18.20
C THR A 19 -41.12 1.72 -19.11
N SER A 20 -42.03 2.60 -19.50
CA SER A 20 -41.86 3.84 -20.28
C SER A 20 -41.04 4.91 -19.54
N PRO A 21 -40.39 5.87 -20.24
CA PRO A 21 -39.61 6.94 -19.63
C PRO A 21 -40.48 8.13 -19.18
N PRO A 22 -40.10 8.86 -18.11
CA PRO A 22 -40.83 10.04 -17.65
C PRO A 22 -40.40 11.35 -18.32
N ALA A 23 -41.37 12.25 -18.40
CA ALA A 23 -41.31 13.59 -18.94
C ALA A 23 -40.45 14.56 -18.12
N ALA A 24 -39.73 15.45 -18.79
CA ALA A 24 -39.02 16.58 -18.21
C ALA A 24 -39.91 17.83 -18.25
N ALA A 25 -40.04 18.51 -17.11
CA ALA A 25 -40.67 19.82 -17.00
C ALA A 25 -39.84 20.77 -16.13
N ALA A 26 -39.48 21.89 -16.77
CA ALA A 26 -39.53 23.27 -16.29
C ALA A 26 -38.50 23.81 -15.27
N GLY A 27 -38.03 25.03 -15.61
CA GLY A 27 -37.62 26.09 -14.68
C GLY A 27 -36.25 26.67 -15.02
N CYS A 28 -36.16 27.69 -15.88
CA CYS A 28 -36.09 29.14 -15.53
C CYS A 28 -34.76 29.52 -14.84
N SER A 29 -34.03 30.61 -15.13
CA SER A 29 -34.27 31.85 -15.88
C SER A 29 -32.99 32.73 -15.77
N ALA A 30 -32.91 33.77 -16.61
CA ALA A 30 -32.05 34.97 -16.53
C ALA A 30 -30.59 34.87 -16.99
N SER A 31 -29.91 35.92 -17.50
CA SER A 31 -30.24 37.09 -18.34
C SER A 31 -28.94 37.94 -18.37
N LYS A 32 -28.43 38.20 -19.59
CA LYS A 32 -27.74 39.38 -20.13
C LYS A 32 -26.91 40.34 -19.24
N GLY A 33 -25.77 40.74 -19.83
CA GLY A 33 -25.01 41.99 -19.59
C GLY A 33 -23.68 41.74 -18.90
N GLY A 34 -22.53 42.32 -19.24
CA GLY A 34 -22.13 43.38 -20.16
C GLY A 34 -20.69 43.81 -19.78
N VAL A 35 -19.84 43.94 -20.80
CA VAL A 35 -18.57 44.71 -20.92
C VAL A 35 -17.94 45.42 -19.70
N SER A 36 -16.63 45.23 -19.48
CA SER A 36 -15.59 46.29 -19.50
C SER A 36 -14.18 45.80 -19.05
N GLY A 37 -13.14 46.07 -19.86
CA GLY A 37 -11.96 46.82 -19.41
C GLY A 37 -10.66 46.11 -18.95
N CYS A 38 -9.61 46.26 -19.78
CA CYS A 38 -8.18 46.48 -19.45
C CYS A 38 -7.30 45.34 -18.87
N SER A 39 -6.31 44.86 -19.63
CA SER A 39 -4.94 45.44 -19.70
C SER A 39 -3.99 44.58 -20.53
N ALA A 40 -3.05 45.26 -21.17
CA ALA A 40 -2.02 44.78 -22.08
C ALA A 40 -1.00 43.81 -21.45
N ALA A 41 -0.53 42.85 -22.26
CA ALA A 41 0.89 42.49 -22.38
C ALA A 41 1.10 41.78 -23.73
N GLU A 42 2.19 42.15 -24.37
CA GLU A 42 2.56 41.99 -25.76
C GLU A 42 3.65 40.91 -25.86
N GLU A 43 3.55 40.02 -26.85
CA GLU A 43 4.63 39.54 -27.74
C GLU A 43 4.23 38.22 -28.46
N GLN A 44 4.12 38.35 -29.78
CA GLN A 44 4.13 37.31 -30.83
C GLN A 44 5.61 37.04 -31.23
N PRO A 45 6.01 36.00 -32.01
CA PRO A 45 5.25 35.50 -33.19
C PRO A 45 5.41 34.02 -33.63
N PHE A 46 4.58 33.67 -34.62
CA PHE A 46 4.94 32.96 -35.88
C PHE A 46 4.23 31.61 -36.18
N GLU A 47 3.07 31.74 -36.85
CA GLU A 47 2.60 31.16 -38.13
C GLU A 47 3.10 29.77 -38.65
N VAL A 48 2.17 28.82 -38.88
CA VAL A 48 1.65 28.31 -40.21
C VAL A 48 2.34 26.99 -40.56
N THR A 49 1.74 25.86 -40.98
CA THR A 49 0.42 25.33 -41.36
C THR A 49 0.53 23.79 -41.19
N ASP A 50 -0.51 23.02 -40.90
CA ASP A 50 -1.32 22.39 -41.96
C ASP A 50 -2.57 21.76 -41.36
N ALA A 51 -3.70 22.05 -41.99
CA ALA A 51 -4.97 21.39 -41.78
C ALA A 51 -5.21 20.40 -42.92
N LYS A 52 -5.54 19.14 -42.59
CA LYS A 52 -6.30 18.29 -43.51
C LYS A 52 -7.13 17.22 -42.78
N GLU A 53 -8.45 17.33 -43.01
CA GLU A 53 -9.53 16.32 -42.99
C GLU A 53 -9.79 15.59 -41.67
N ARG A 54 -10.82 15.97 -40.88
CA ARG A 54 -12.26 15.61 -41.00
C ARG A 54 -12.52 14.13 -41.28
N GLU A 55 -12.81 13.39 -40.22
CA GLU A 55 -13.97 12.48 -40.18
C GLU A 55 -14.76 12.68 -38.90
N ASN A 56 -16.08 12.84 -39.06
CA ASN A 56 -17.08 12.78 -38.02
C ASN A 56 -17.26 11.32 -37.58
N MET A 57 -17.18 11.02 -36.28
CA MET A 57 -18.01 9.95 -35.71
C MET A 57 -18.41 10.28 -34.26
N ASP A 58 -19.73 10.36 -34.14
CA ASP A 58 -20.63 10.17 -33.00
C ASP A 58 -20.04 9.82 -31.63
N GLY A 59 -20.47 10.60 -30.63
CA GLY A 59 -20.28 10.28 -29.24
C GLY A 59 -21.49 9.51 -28.72
N THR A 60 -21.30 8.23 -28.40
CA THR A 60 -21.91 7.54 -27.26
C THR A 60 -21.49 6.07 -27.29
N ASN A 61 -20.79 5.59 -26.24
CA ASN A 61 -21.12 4.35 -25.53
C ASN A 61 -20.06 4.04 -24.46
N ASN A 62 -20.17 4.66 -23.28
CA ASN A 62 -19.52 4.20 -22.06
C ASN A 62 -20.37 3.06 -21.45
N GLN A 63 -20.44 1.91 -22.11
CA GLN A 63 -21.14 0.73 -21.57
C GLN A 63 -20.61 -0.58 -22.17
N SER A 64 -19.30 -0.81 -22.10
CA SER A 64 -18.73 -2.16 -22.31
C SER A 64 -17.24 -2.19 -21.94
N ARG A 65 -16.95 -2.09 -20.64
CA ARG A 65 -15.60 -2.32 -20.10
C ARG A 65 -15.60 -3.07 -18.76
N ILE A 66 -16.54 -4.02 -18.63
CA ILE A 66 -16.60 -4.97 -17.51
C ILE A 66 -16.77 -6.38 -18.10
N SER A 67 -15.77 -6.83 -18.87
CA SER A 67 -15.70 -8.22 -19.32
C SER A 67 -14.28 -8.81 -19.32
N ASP A 68 -13.25 -8.03 -18.95
CA ASP A 68 -11.84 -8.46 -19.04
C ASP A 68 -11.18 -8.65 -17.66
N LEU A 69 -11.91 -9.20 -16.68
CA LEU A 69 -11.35 -9.63 -15.40
C LEU A 69 -11.33 -11.16 -15.25
N ALA A 70 -11.08 -11.86 -16.35
CA ALA A 70 -10.67 -13.25 -16.35
C ALA A 70 -9.23 -13.31 -16.90
N GLY A 71 -8.28 -12.92 -16.05
CA GLY A 71 -6.86 -12.91 -16.36
C GLY A 71 -6.07 -13.36 -15.14
N GLU A 72 -5.81 -14.67 -15.10
CA GLU A 72 -4.76 -15.33 -14.34
C GLU A 72 -4.88 -15.25 -12.80
N ASP A 73 -5.81 -16.03 -12.24
CA ASP A 73 -5.50 -16.77 -11.02
C ASP A 73 -4.36 -17.74 -11.38
N SER A 74 -3.13 -17.23 -11.37
CA SER A 74 -1.97 -18.08 -11.14
C SER A 74 -1.98 -18.38 -9.66
N ASP A 75 -2.62 -19.50 -9.32
CA ASP A 75 -2.35 -20.18 -8.06
C ASP A 75 -0.84 -20.30 -7.87
N ASP A 76 -0.40 -20.10 -6.63
CA ASP A 76 0.91 -20.49 -6.11
C ASP A 76 2.11 -19.60 -6.46
N ASP A 77 2.12 -18.37 -5.95
CA ASP A 77 3.37 -17.86 -5.38
C ASP A 77 3.67 -18.78 -4.18
N GLY A 78 4.35 -19.92 -4.41
CA GLY A 78 4.67 -20.98 -3.43
C GLY A 78 5.59 -20.56 -2.28
N PHE A 79 5.41 -19.35 -1.77
CA PHE A 79 6.06 -18.79 -0.61
C PHE A 79 5.16 -19.02 0.60
N VAL A 80 5.58 -20.00 1.40
CA VAL A 80 5.11 -20.17 2.77
C VAL A 80 5.37 -18.86 3.51
N TYR A 81 4.28 -18.26 4.00
CA TYR A 81 4.36 -17.19 4.97
C TYR A 81 4.97 -17.79 6.23
N GLU A 82 6.26 -17.52 6.47
CA GLU A 82 6.87 -17.75 7.77
C GLU A 82 6.13 -16.83 8.75
N GLU A 83 5.37 -17.46 9.65
CA GLU A 83 4.66 -16.80 10.73
C GLU A 83 5.73 -16.12 11.58
N VAL A 84 5.96 -14.82 11.33
CA VAL A 84 6.86 -14.03 12.14
C VAL A 84 6.25 -14.05 13.53
N GLU A 85 6.92 -14.71 14.48
CA GLU A 85 6.68 -14.49 15.90
C GLU A 85 6.78 -12.97 16.09
N VAL A 86 5.62 -12.34 16.27
CA VAL A 86 5.56 -10.94 16.67
C VAL A 86 6.24 -10.94 18.02
N GLU A 87 7.52 -10.55 18.04
CA GLU A 87 8.20 -10.16 19.26
C GLU A 87 7.24 -9.19 19.92
N GLU A 88 6.77 -9.53 21.13
CA GLU A 88 5.88 -8.72 21.97
C GLU A 88 6.59 -7.40 22.27
N GLY A 89 6.74 -6.56 21.26
CA GLY A 89 7.13 -5.19 21.38
C GLY A 89 5.88 -4.47 21.80
N ASP A 90 5.82 -4.18 23.10
CA ASP A 90 4.96 -3.27 23.84
C ASP A 90 4.17 -2.25 22.98
N GLU A 91 3.27 -2.73 22.15
CA GLU A 91 2.14 -1.95 21.67
C GLU A 91 1.12 -2.06 22.79
N ASP A 92 0.77 -0.92 23.38
CA ASP A 92 -0.27 -0.76 24.38
C ASP A 92 -1.61 -1.33 23.85
N ILE A 93 -1.75 -2.66 23.90
CA ILE A 93 -3.01 -3.37 23.78
C ILE A 93 -3.74 -3.02 25.05
N ASP A 94 -4.68 -2.08 24.92
CA ASP A 94 -5.68 -1.73 25.92
C ASP A 94 -6.10 -2.99 26.70
N GLU A 95 -5.55 -3.15 27.90
CA GLU A 95 -5.80 -4.23 28.86
C GLU A 95 -7.22 -4.08 29.44
N GLY A 96 -8.22 -4.05 28.55
CA GLY A 96 -9.57 -3.59 28.87
C GLY A 96 -10.67 -4.61 28.67
N GLU A 97 -10.43 -5.74 28.00
CA GLU A 97 -11.44 -6.79 27.81
C GLU A 97 -10.83 -8.19 27.95
N ASP A 98 -10.61 -8.60 29.19
CA ASP A 98 -10.34 -9.98 29.58
C ASP A 98 -11.29 -10.95 28.84
N LEU A 99 -10.75 -12.06 28.33
CA LEU A 99 -11.48 -13.11 27.62
C LEU A 99 -12.71 -13.58 28.42
N GLU A 100 -12.59 -13.61 29.75
CA GLU A 100 -13.70 -13.91 30.65
C GLU A 100 -14.82 -12.85 30.53
N THR A 101 -14.46 -11.57 30.45
CA THR A 101 -15.40 -10.46 30.24
C THR A 101 -16.07 -10.54 28.86
N ALA A 102 -15.35 -10.93 27.82
CA ALA A 102 -15.91 -11.15 26.49
C ALA A 102 -16.91 -12.33 26.47
N LEU A 103 -16.59 -13.44 27.14
CA LEU A 103 -17.48 -14.59 27.30
C LEU A 103 -18.73 -14.25 28.12
N ILE A 104 -18.58 -13.44 29.17
CA ILE A 104 -19.71 -12.92 29.97
C ILE A 104 -20.60 -12.03 29.10
N LYS A 105 -20.03 -11.14 28.28
CA LYS A 105 -20.79 -10.31 27.33
C LYS A 105 -21.53 -11.14 26.29
N VAL A 106 -20.90 -12.18 25.72
CA VAL A 106 -21.55 -13.10 24.77
C VAL A 106 -22.69 -13.87 25.45
N ARG A 107 -22.49 -14.37 26.67
CA ARG A 107 -23.56 -15.06 27.42
C ARG A 107 -24.70 -14.09 27.77
N GLN A 108 -24.38 -12.87 28.19
CA GLN A 108 -25.37 -11.84 28.49
C GLN A 108 -26.15 -11.43 27.24
N GLN A 109 -25.49 -11.33 26.08
CA GLN A 109 -26.12 -11.05 24.81
C GLN A 109 -27.02 -12.21 24.36
N GLN A 110 -26.60 -13.46 24.52
CA GLN A 110 -27.44 -14.64 24.29
C GLN A 110 -28.64 -14.69 25.24
N GLN A 111 -28.48 -14.26 26.49
CA GLN A 111 -29.57 -14.15 27.47
C GLN A 111 -30.57 -13.06 27.07
N LEU A 112 -30.09 -11.90 26.62
CA LEU A 112 -30.92 -10.79 26.13
C LEU A 112 -31.66 -11.18 24.83
N GLU A 113 -31.01 -11.93 23.94
CA GLU A 113 -31.63 -12.49 22.73
C GLU A 113 -32.67 -13.55 23.07
N ALA A 114 -32.44 -14.39 24.08
CA ALA A 114 -33.40 -15.36 24.58
C ALA A 114 -34.62 -14.70 25.24
N ASP A 115 -34.42 -13.64 26.03
CA ASP A 115 -35.50 -12.85 26.64
C ASP A 115 -36.27 -12.01 25.60
N ALA A 116 -35.59 -11.54 24.54
CA ALA A 116 -36.24 -10.88 23.40
C ALA A 116 -37.10 -11.86 22.57
N ASN A 117 -36.74 -13.14 22.58
CA ASN A 117 -37.40 -14.23 21.86
C ASN A 117 -38.35 -15.06 22.74
N ALA A 118 -38.56 -14.67 24.01
CA ALA A 118 -39.63 -15.18 24.83
C ALA A 118 -40.98 -14.93 24.13
N PRO A 119 -41.94 -15.87 24.17
CA PRO A 119 -43.23 -15.70 23.51
C PRO A 119 -43.97 -14.53 24.15
N LYS A 120 -43.84 -13.35 23.52
CA LYS A 120 -44.66 -12.18 23.82
C LYS A 120 -46.10 -12.62 23.70
N ALA A 121 -46.85 -12.48 24.78
CA ALA A 121 -48.28 -12.73 24.79
C ALA A 121 -48.88 -12.07 23.55
N SER A 122 -49.32 -12.89 22.60
CA SER A 122 -49.99 -12.39 21.40
C SER A 122 -51.32 -11.84 21.89
N VAL A 123 -51.36 -10.54 22.14
CA VAL A 123 -52.61 -9.80 22.31
C VAL A 123 -53.36 -10.03 21.01
N GLY A 124 -54.35 -10.94 21.05
CA GLY A 124 -55.23 -11.16 19.91
C GLY A 124 -55.78 -9.81 19.49
N LYS A 125 -55.60 -9.43 18.22
CA LYS A 125 -56.14 -8.19 17.67
C LYS A 125 -57.64 -8.24 17.89
N ARG A 126 -58.12 -7.58 18.95
CA ARG A 126 -59.53 -7.29 19.09
C ARG A 126 -59.90 -6.42 17.90
N PRO A 127 -61.02 -6.69 17.23
CA PRO A 127 -61.48 -5.82 16.16
C PRO A 127 -61.60 -4.40 16.73
N GLU A 128 -60.96 -3.42 16.08
CA GLU A 128 -61.00 -2.04 16.57
C GLU A 128 -62.43 -1.52 16.43
N LEU A 129 -62.96 -0.94 17.51
CA LEU A 129 -64.25 -0.25 17.48
C LEU A 129 -64.07 1.09 16.74
N ILE A 130 -65.14 1.59 16.12
CA ILE A 130 -65.12 2.83 15.32
C ILE A 130 -64.56 4.02 16.13
N ASP A 131 -64.87 4.13 17.42
CA ASP A 131 -64.40 5.21 18.28
C ASP A 131 -62.89 5.15 18.56
N ASP A 132 -62.35 3.95 18.78
CA ASP A 132 -60.91 3.72 18.95
C ASP A 132 -60.15 4.03 17.65
N PHE A 133 -60.70 3.68 16.48
CA PHE A 133 -60.10 4.03 15.20
C PHE A 133 -60.06 5.53 14.96
N ILE A 134 -61.15 6.25 15.21
CA ILE A 134 -61.19 7.71 15.04
C ILE A 134 -60.20 8.38 16.00
N ARG A 135 -60.14 7.91 17.26
CA ARG A 135 -59.16 8.39 18.26
C ARG A 135 -57.72 8.17 17.78
N ASN A 136 -57.40 6.95 17.35
CA ASN A 136 -56.08 6.58 16.84
C ASN A 136 -55.71 7.37 15.57
N PHE A 137 -56.67 7.60 14.68
CA PHE A 137 -56.49 8.39 13.47
C PHE A 137 -56.16 9.86 13.79
N LEU A 138 -56.98 10.50 14.63
CA LEU A 138 -56.78 11.90 15.03
C LEU A 138 -55.45 12.07 15.81
N LEU A 139 -55.07 11.09 16.63
CA LEU A 139 -53.76 11.06 17.30
C LEU A 139 -52.60 10.93 16.30
N LYS A 140 -52.68 10.00 15.34
CA LYS A 140 -51.64 9.81 14.30
C LYS A 140 -51.46 11.07 13.46
N MET A 141 -52.55 11.77 13.15
CA MET A 141 -52.55 13.03 12.39
C MET A 141 -52.25 14.27 13.26
N LYS A 142 -52.01 14.09 14.57
CA LYS A 142 -51.70 15.16 15.53
C LYS A 142 -52.80 16.23 15.67
N MET A 143 -54.06 15.85 15.50
CA MET A 143 -55.23 16.73 15.59
C MET A 143 -55.84 16.73 17.01
N PHE A 144 -55.09 17.20 17.99
CA PHE A 144 -55.44 17.06 19.42
C PHE A 144 -56.69 17.84 19.84
N LYS A 145 -56.93 19.04 19.30
CA LYS A 145 -58.13 19.84 19.64
C LYS A 145 -59.41 19.17 19.14
N THR A 146 -59.38 18.64 17.92
CA THR A 146 -60.49 17.91 17.30
C THR A 146 -60.77 16.61 18.04
N LEU A 147 -59.71 15.94 18.51
CA LEU A 147 -59.81 14.75 19.34
C LEU A 147 -60.56 15.02 20.65
N ASP A 148 -60.26 16.14 21.32
CA ASP A 148 -60.86 16.49 22.62
C ASP A 148 -62.36 16.82 22.49
N VAL A 149 -62.72 17.59 21.45
CA VAL A 149 -64.13 17.87 21.10
C VAL A 149 -64.86 16.58 20.75
N PHE A 150 -64.26 15.72 19.91
CA PHE A 150 -64.84 14.43 19.53
C PHE A 150 -65.09 13.53 20.76
N GLN A 151 -64.12 13.43 21.68
CA GLN A 151 -64.28 12.61 22.89
C GLN A 151 -65.44 13.08 23.76
N THR A 152 -65.59 14.40 23.90
CA THR A 152 -66.68 15.01 24.68
C THR A 152 -68.04 14.72 24.03
N GLU A 153 -68.18 15.02 22.74
CA GLU A 153 -69.42 14.79 22.00
C GLU A 153 -69.79 13.30 21.92
N TRP A 154 -68.80 12.43 21.76
CA TRP A 154 -68.99 10.99 21.70
C TRP A 154 -69.46 10.43 23.04
N TYR A 155 -68.90 10.90 24.15
CA TYR A 155 -69.32 10.49 25.50
C TYR A 155 -70.74 10.97 25.82
N GLU A 156 -71.10 12.20 25.46
CA GLU A 156 -72.45 12.73 25.60
C GLU A 156 -73.48 11.91 24.81
N LYS A 157 -73.17 11.59 23.54
CA LYS A 157 -74.08 10.79 22.70
C LYS A 157 -74.20 9.34 23.15
N SER A 158 -73.12 8.77 23.69
CA SER A 158 -73.09 7.41 24.24
C SER A 158 -73.93 7.29 25.51
N THR A 159 -73.75 8.22 26.46
CA THR A 159 -74.50 8.23 27.74
C THR A 159 -75.97 8.58 27.57
N ALA A 160 -76.31 9.41 26.57
CA ALA A 160 -77.69 9.71 26.21
C ALA A 160 -78.40 8.56 25.47
N GLY A 161 -77.70 7.47 25.13
CA GLY A 161 -78.26 6.33 24.41
C GLY A 161 -78.63 6.63 22.95
N LEU A 162 -78.05 7.68 22.37
CA LEU A 162 -78.32 8.11 20.99
C LEU A 162 -77.47 7.37 19.93
N LEU A 163 -76.50 6.57 20.35
CA LEU A 163 -75.67 5.78 19.45
C LEU A 163 -76.32 4.42 19.19
N THR A 164 -76.45 4.06 17.91
CA THR A 164 -76.92 2.73 17.51
C THR A 164 -75.80 1.71 17.70
N PRO A 165 -76.11 0.41 17.87
CA PRO A 165 -75.10 -0.65 17.94
C PRO A 165 -74.24 -0.75 16.66
N GLU A 166 -74.69 -0.18 15.54
CA GLU A 166 -73.93 -0.08 14.29
C GLU A 166 -72.91 1.08 14.34
N ASP A 167 -73.22 2.18 15.04
CA ASP A 167 -72.31 3.31 15.25
C ASP A 167 -71.14 2.97 16.19
N VAL A 168 -71.34 1.98 17.08
CA VAL A 168 -70.30 1.43 17.99
C VAL A 168 -69.67 0.15 17.40
N GLY A 169 -69.94 -0.13 16.12
CA GLY A 169 -69.49 -1.33 15.43
C GLY A 169 -67.96 -1.39 15.21
N VAL A 170 -67.54 -2.50 14.60
CA VAL A 170 -66.15 -2.75 14.24
C VAL A 170 -65.78 -1.99 12.97
N VAL A 171 -64.57 -1.44 12.92
CA VAL A 171 -64.01 -0.76 11.76
C VAL A 171 -63.87 -1.74 10.60
N ALA A 172 -64.29 -1.34 9.40
CA ALA A 172 -64.23 -2.19 8.21
C ALA A 172 -62.81 -2.72 7.95
N ASP A 173 -62.68 -4.04 7.77
CA ASP A 173 -61.42 -4.79 7.62
C ASP A 173 -60.41 -4.18 6.62
N VAL A 174 -60.88 -3.45 5.61
CA VAL A 174 -60.03 -2.78 4.61
C VAL A 174 -59.10 -1.74 5.25
N TYR A 175 -59.56 -0.98 6.24
CA TYR A 175 -58.72 0.01 6.93
C TYR A 175 -57.65 -0.64 7.80
N GLN A 176 -58.01 -1.72 8.50
CA GLN A 176 -57.08 -2.48 9.31
C GLN A 176 -56.00 -3.14 8.44
N ARG A 177 -56.40 -3.70 7.29
CA ARG A 177 -55.48 -4.23 6.29
C ARG A 177 -54.54 -3.16 5.72
N ASN A 178 -55.05 -1.96 5.43
CA ASN A 178 -54.21 -0.86 4.94
C ASN A 178 -53.21 -0.40 6.00
N GLN A 179 -53.61 -0.34 7.27
CA GLN A 179 -52.70 -0.01 8.37
C GLN A 179 -51.61 -1.08 8.56
N GLU A 180 -51.97 -2.36 8.43
CA GLU A 180 -51.00 -3.45 8.45
C GLU A 180 -50.01 -3.33 7.29
N LEU A 181 -50.50 -3.08 6.07
CA LEU A 181 -49.65 -2.89 4.90
C LEU A 181 -48.71 -1.68 5.09
N ASP A 182 -49.20 -0.55 5.59
CA ASP A 182 -48.36 0.61 5.92
C ASP A 182 -47.25 0.27 6.94
N ASN A 183 -47.58 -0.51 7.98
CA ASN A 183 -46.62 -0.94 8.97
C ASN A 183 -45.57 -1.88 8.37
N THR A 184 -45.98 -2.81 7.49
CA THR A 184 -45.03 -3.68 6.77
C THR A 184 -44.12 -2.89 5.85
N VAL A 185 -44.63 -1.90 5.11
CA VAL A 185 -43.82 -1.04 4.24
C VAL A 185 -42.79 -0.25 5.05
N LYS A 186 -43.18 0.27 6.22
CA LYS A 186 -42.25 0.96 7.12
C LYS A 186 -41.17 0.01 7.68
N SER A 187 -41.54 -1.20 8.09
CA SER A 187 -40.58 -2.21 8.55
C SER A 187 -39.58 -2.56 7.46
N LEU A 188 -40.07 -2.88 6.26
CA LEU A 188 -39.24 -3.25 5.12
C LEU A 188 -38.31 -2.12 4.69
N ARG A 189 -38.76 -0.86 4.74
CA ARG A 189 -37.90 0.31 4.47
C ARG A 189 -36.79 0.43 5.52
N ALA A 190 -37.12 0.28 6.80
CA ALA A 190 -36.13 0.34 7.87
C ALA A 190 -35.11 -0.81 7.78
N GLU A 191 -35.55 -2.02 7.43
CA GLU A 191 -34.66 -3.16 7.19
C GLU A 191 -33.75 -2.94 5.98
N LEU A 192 -34.28 -2.38 4.90
CA LEU A 192 -33.52 -2.05 3.71
C LEU A 192 -32.45 -0.97 3.99
N ASP A 193 -32.77 0.04 4.79
CA ASP A 193 -31.81 1.08 5.18
C ASP A 193 -30.70 0.50 6.07
N LYS A 194 -31.05 -0.37 7.03
CA LYS A 194 -30.06 -1.11 7.84
C LYS A 194 -29.16 -1.99 6.98
N ALA A 195 -29.73 -2.73 6.03
CA ALA A 195 -28.98 -3.59 5.12
C ALA A 195 -28.01 -2.77 4.26
N LYS A 196 -28.43 -1.61 3.76
CA LYS A 196 -27.55 -0.67 3.04
C LYS A 196 -26.41 -0.18 3.92
N GLU A 197 -26.70 0.20 5.17
CA GLU A 197 -25.67 0.66 6.10
C GLU A 197 -24.61 -0.43 6.37
N ILE A 198 -25.05 -1.66 6.59
CA ILE A 198 -24.16 -2.82 6.77
C ILE A 198 -23.32 -3.05 5.52
N ALA A 199 -23.94 -3.02 4.34
CA ALA A 199 -23.22 -3.19 3.07
C ALA A 199 -22.17 -2.08 2.85
N HIS A 200 -22.50 -0.83 3.20
CA HIS A 200 -21.54 0.28 3.14
C HIS A 200 -20.38 0.12 4.11
N LYS A 201 -20.65 -0.32 5.35
CA LYS A 201 -19.60 -0.62 6.34
C LYS A 201 -18.69 -1.75 5.86
N ALA A 202 -19.27 -2.85 5.35
CA ALA A 202 -18.53 -3.98 4.80
C ALA A 202 -17.67 -3.59 3.59
N ARG A 203 -18.20 -2.74 2.70
CA ARG A 203 -17.43 -2.23 1.56
C ARG A 203 -16.25 -1.37 2.02
N SER A 204 -16.48 -0.49 3.00
CA SER A 204 -15.42 0.37 3.55
C SER A 204 -14.32 -0.44 4.24
N THR A 205 -14.66 -1.46 5.03
CA THR A 205 -13.66 -2.36 5.65
C THR A 205 -12.93 -3.19 4.61
N TRP A 206 -13.62 -3.70 3.59
CA TRP A 206 -12.99 -4.41 2.48
C TRP A 206 -12.01 -3.54 1.70
N ASP A 207 -12.36 -2.28 1.40
CA ASP A 207 -11.47 -1.34 0.72
C ASP A 207 -10.20 -1.06 1.56
N LYS A 208 -10.32 -1.00 2.90
CA LYS A 208 -9.16 -0.86 3.80
C LYS A 208 -8.25 -2.09 3.74
N PHE A 209 -8.78 -3.28 3.93
CA PHE A 209 -7.99 -4.52 3.89
C PHE A 209 -7.36 -4.76 2.52
N ARG A 210 -8.07 -4.42 1.45
CA ARG A 210 -7.53 -4.48 0.10
C ARG A 210 -6.29 -3.57 -0.05
N LYS A 211 -6.40 -2.31 0.39
CA LYS A 211 -5.28 -1.35 0.32
C LYS A 211 -4.09 -1.82 1.15
N GLU A 212 -4.33 -2.34 2.35
CA GLU A 212 -3.27 -2.85 3.23
C GLU A 212 -2.56 -4.06 2.60
N ARG A 213 -3.34 -5.02 2.08
CA ARG A 213 -2.81 -6.16 1.33
C ARG A 213 -1.97 -5.72 0.13
N ASP A 214 -2.46 -4.76 -0.65
CA ASP A 214 -1.77 -4.25 -1.83
C ASP A 214 -0.48 -3.49 -1.43
N PHE A 215 -0.52 -2.75 -0.31
CA PHE A 215 0.64 -2.10 0.30
C PHE A 215 1.71 -3.13 0.70
N HIS A 216 1.34 -4.18 1.44
CA HIS A 216 2.28 -5.23 1.82
C HIS A 216 2.86 -5.96 0.62
N ARG A 217 2.04 -6.30 -0.39
CA ARG A 217 2.54 -6.93 -1.63
C ARG A 217 3.54 -6.05 -2.35
N MET A 218 3.24 -4.75 -2.49
CA MET A 218 4.15 -3.79 -3.13
C MET A 218 5.44 -3.62 -2.32
N ASN A 219 5.32 -3.45 -1.00
CA ASN A 219 6.46 -3.27 -0.11
C ASN A 219 7.37 -4.49 -0.11
N HIS A 220 6.81 -5.69 -0.01
CA HIS A 220 7.57 -6.94 -0.09
C HIS A 220 8.33 -7.04 -1.42
N ARG A 221 7.67 -6.81 -2.56
CA ARG A 221 8.33 -6.80 -3.88
C ARG A 221 9.49 -5.81 -3.94
N ARG A 222 9.29 -4.59 -3.40
CA ARG A 222 10.34 -3.57 -3.33
C ARG A 222 11.52 -4.03 -2.48
N VAL A 223 11.27 -4.52 -1.27
CA VAL A 223 12.30 -4.99 -0.34
C VAL A 223 13.08 -6.17 -0.95
N VAL A 224 12.42 -7.10 -1.64
CA VAL A 224 13.10 -8.21 -2.33
C VAL A 224 14.01 -7.70 -3.44
N GLN A 225 13.58 -6.71 -4.22
CA GLN A 225 14.42 -6.08 -5.24
C GLN A 225 15.64 -5.38 -4.63
N GLU A 226 15.44 -4.61 -3.55
CA GLU A 226 16.52 -3.93 -2.83
C GLU A 226 17.51 -4.93 -2.22
N LYS A 227 17.01 -5.97 -1.54
CA LYS A 227 17.82 -7.10 -1.03
C LYS A 227 18.65 -7.73 -2.15
N SER A 228 18.03 -8.00 -3.30
CA SER A 228 18.71 -8.63 -4.43
C SER A 228 19.84 -7.75 -5.00
N LYS A 229 19.62 -6.42 -5.06
CA LYS A 229 20.67 -5.46 -5.45
C LYS A 229 21.84 -5.50 -4.47
N LEU A 230 21.56 -5.39 -3.16
CA LEU A 230 22.59 -5.42 -2.11
C LEU A 230 23.38 -6.73 -2.11
N VAL A 231 22.70 -7.88 -2.30
CA VAL A 231 23.36 -9.18 -2.40
C VAL A 231 24.31 -9.23 -3.61
N ASN A 232 23.92 -8.66 -4.74
CA ASN A 232 24.79 -8.60 -5.93
C ASN A 232 25.99 -7.68 -5.71
N ASP A 233 25.80 -6.54 -5.07
CA ASP A 233 26.89 -5.62 -4.73
C ASP A 233 27.88 -6.27 -3.75
N LEU A 234 27.39 -6.98 -2.73
CA LEU A 234 28.22 -7.75 -1.81
C LEU A 234 29.03 -8.84 -2.53
N ARG A 235 28.40 -9.56 -3.47
CA ARG A 235 29.10 -10.58 -4.29
C ARG A 235 30.21 -9.95 -5.13
N ARG A 236 29.93 -8.80 -5.77
CA ARG A 236 30.92 -8.07 -6.55
C ARG A 236 32.08 -7.60 -5.69
N LEU A 237 31.79 -7.06 -4.50
CA LEU A 237 32.81 -6.56 -3.59
C LEU A 237 33.70 -7.68 -3.04
N ARG A 238 33.11 -8.82 -2.68
CA ARG A 238 33.87 -10.04 -2.33
C ARG A 238 34.77 -10.49 -3.46
N GLY A 239 34.24 -10.53 -4.69
CA GLY A 239 35.05 -10.85 -5.87
C GLY A 239 36.26 -9.92 -6.06
N HIS A 240 36.11 -8.62 -5.79
CA HIS A 240 37.24 -7.69 -5.83
C HIS A 240 38.26 -7.97 -4.70
N LEU A 241 37.80 -8.26 -3.48
CA LEU A 241 38.70 -8.63 -2.37
C LEU A 241 39.49 -9.91 -2.67
N ASP A 242 38.83 -10.92 -3.23
CA ASP A 242 39.46 -12.17 -3.66
C ASP A 242 40.54 -11.92 -4.74
N THR A 243 40.37 -10.89 -5.58
CA THR A 243 41.42 -10.48 -6.54
C THR A 243 42.55 -9.68 -5.89
N TYR A 244 42.29 -8.90 -4.84
CA TYR A 244 43.33 -8.11 -4.19
C TYR A 244 44.32 -8.98 -3.41
N GLU A 245 43.85 -10.05 -2.78
CA GLU A 245 44.69 -10.99 -2.00
C GLU A 245 45.91 -11.51 -2.80
N PRO A 246 45.77 -12.16 -3.98
CA PRO A 246 46.92 -12.62 -4.75
C PRO A 246 47.76 -11.47 -5.32
N THR A 247 47.17 -10.30 -5.58
CA THR A 247 47.96 -9.13 -6.04
C THR A 247 48.88 -8.61 -4.95
N LEU A 248 48.42 -8.57 -3.69
CA LEU A 248 49.23 -8.18 -2.53
C LEU A 248 50.34 -9.20 -2.29
N GLN A 249 50.02 -10.50 -2.30
CA GLN A 249 51.01 -11.56 -2.17
C GLN A 249 52.09 -11.45 -3.26
N GLY A 250 51.69 -11.26 -4.53
CA GLY A 250 52.64 -11.09 -5.63
C GLY A 250 53.49 -9.81 -5.52
N LEU A 251 52.98 -8.73 -4.93
CA LEU A 251 53.76 -7.53 -4.64
C LEU A 251 54.77 -7.77 -3.51
N GLU A 252 54.37 -8.50 -2.47
CA GLU A 252 55.25 -8.88 -1.37
C GLU A 252 56.41 -9.76 -1.85
N GLU A 253 56.12 -10.77 -2.67
CA GLU A 253 57.15 -11.62 -3.29
C GLU A 253 58.14 -10.79 -4.13
N LYS A 254 57.64 -9.89 -4.99
CA LYS A 254 58.49 -8.99 -5.78
C LYS A 254 59.35 -8.09 -4.89
N TYR A 255 58.79 -7.57 -3.80
CA TYR A 255 59.54 -6.78 -2.82
C TYR A 255 60.65 -7.60 -2.16
N GLN A 256 60.36 -8.82 -1.72
CA GLN A 256 61.35 -9.71 -1.11
C GLN A 256 62.47 -10.06 -2.10
N VAL A 257 62.15 -10.34 -3.36
CA VAL A 257 63.14 -10.60 -4.42
C VAL A 257 64.01 -9.36 -4.66
N ALA A 258 63.40 -8.18 -4.86
CA ALA A 258 64.12 -6.94 -5.08
C ALA A 258 65.05 -6.60 -3.88
N MET A 259 64.62 -6.87 -2.65
CA MET A 259 65.45 -6.68 -1.46
C MET A 259 66.65 -7.64 -1.42
N LYS A 260 66.45 -8.92 -1.77
CA LYS A 260 67.54 -9.90 -1.88
C LYS A 260 68.53 -9.49 -2.98
N GLU A 261 68.04 -9.09 -4.15
CA GLU A 261 68.88 -8.61 -5.25
C GLU A 261 69.66 -7.34 -4.88
N LYS A 262 69.01 -6.38 -4.22
CA LYS A 262 69.67 -5.17 -3.70
C LYS A 262 70.79 -5.50 -2.72
N ALA A 263 70.57 -6.45 -1.81
CA ALA A 263 71.61 -6.91 -0.88
C ALA A 263 72.79 -7.57 -1.63
N MET A 264 72.50 -8.44 -2.60
CA MET A 264 73.52 -9.08 -3.43
C MET A 264 74.31 -8.08 -4.28
N ALA A 265 73.64 -7.07 -4.84
CA ALA A 265 74.28 -5.99 -5.58
C ALA A 265 75.19 -5.16 -4.67
N ARG A 266 74.73 -4.80 -3.46
CA ARG A 266 75.57 -4.11 -2.47
C ARG A 266 76.84 -4.92 -2.14
N MET A 267 76.71 -6.21 -1.85
CA MET A 267 77.87 -7.08 -1.59
C MET A 267 78.84 -7.17 -2.79
N LYS A 268 78.33 -7.16 -4.03
CA LYS A 268 79.17 -7.12 -5.23
C LYS A 268 79.91 -5.78 -5.33
N THR A 269 79.21 -4.67 -5.08
CA THR A 269 79.82 -3.34 -5.03
C THR A 269 80.91 -3.30 -3.96
N ASP A 270 80.63 -3.72 -2.72
CA ASP A 270 81.62 -3.76 -1.64
C ASP A 270 82.86 -4.58 -1.99
N LYS A 271 82.67 -5.77 -2.60
CA LYS A 271 83.78 -6.61 -3.09
C LYS A 271 84.61 -5.90 -4.17
N MET A 272 83.97 -5.18 -5.09
CA MET A 272 84.67 -4.44 -6.14
C MET A 272 85.38 -3.22 -5.58
N THR A 273 84.75 -2.49 -4.65
CA THR A 273 85.37 -1.38 -3.92
C THR A 273 86.63 -1.85 -3.19
N ILE A 274 86.58 -2.96 -2.44
CA ILE A 274 87.77 -3.53 -1.77
C ILE A 274 88.88 -3.89 -2.78
N LYS A 275 88.51 -4.46 -3.94
CA LYS A 275 89.49 -4.77 -5.01
C LYS A 275 90.12 -3.51 -5.57
N VAL A 276 89.33 -2.47 -5.85
CA VAL A 276 89.81 -1.18 -6.34
C VAL A 276 90.74 -0.54 -5.30
N GLU A 277 90.35 -0.46 -4.04
CA GLU A 277 91.20 0.05 -2.95
C GLU A 277 92.53 -0.71 -2.82
N THR A 278 92.50 -2.04 -3.01
CA THR A 278 93.71 -2.86 -2.98
C THR A 278 94.62 -2.57 -4.16
N LEU A 279 94.06 -2.47 -5.37
CA LEU A 279 94.80 -2.12 -6.59
C LEU A 279 95.36 -0.70 -6.53
N GLU A 280 94.60 0.26 -6.00
CA GLU A 280 95.04 1.65 -5.78
C GLU A 280 96.22 1.69 -4.80
N LYS A 281 96.14 0.97 -3.68
CA LYS A 281 97.27 0.85 -2.74
C LYS A 281 98.50 0.22 -3.39
N GLN A 282 98.32 -0.83 -4.20
CA GLN A 282 99.42 -1.44 -4.95
C GLN A 282 100.03 -0.48 -5.97
N LEU A 283 99.21 0.29 -6.70
CA LEU A 283 99.68 1.32 -7.64
C LEU A 283 100.40 2.46 -6.93
N GLN A 284 99.90 2.91 -5.78
CA GLN A 284 100.58 3.92 -4.94
C GLN A 284 101.93 3.40 -4.46
N GLN A 285 102.02 2.16 -3.98
CA GLN A 285 103.29 1.54 -3.60
C GLN A 285 104.25 1.42 -4.79
N ALA A 286 103.75 0.99 -5.96
CA ALA A 286 104.55 0.88 -7.18
C ALA A 286 105.04 2.25 -7.69
N THR A 287 104.22 3.30 -7.63
CA THR A 287 104.61 4.66 -7.99
C THR A 287 105.59 5.27 -7.00
N ILE A 288 105.43 5.04 -5.69
CA ILE A 288 106.42 5.42 -4.68
C ILE A 288 107.74 4.67 -4.90
N ALA A 289 107.68 3.37 -5.19
CA ALA A 289 108.88 2.57 -5.50
C ALA A 289 109.57 3.05 -6.79
N ALA A 290 108.80 3.35 -7.84
CA ALA A 290 109.31 3.92 -9.08
C ALA A 290 109.93 5.31 -8.87
N GLY A 291 109.27 6.19 -8.09
CA GLY A 291 109.79 7.49 -7.70
C GLY A 291 111.05 7.41 -6.84
N ALA A 292 111.12 6.45 -5.90
CA ALA A 292 112.31 6.16 -5.11
C ALA A 292 113.45 5.57 -5.95
N SER A 293 113.14 4.85 -7.04
CA SER A 293 114.13 4.37 -8.01
C SER A 293 114.65 5.49 -8.92
N LEU A 294 113.78 6.41 -9.37
CA LEU A 294 114.18 7.62 -10.12
C LEU A 294 115.03 8.55 -9.26
N SER A 295 114.66 8.76 -7.99
CA SER A 295 115.43 9.55 -7.02
C SER A 295 116.79 8.92 -6.69
N ARG A 296 116.90 7.58 -6.66
CA ARG A 296 118.19 6.86 -6.57
C ARG A 296 119.04 6.99 -7.85
N TYR A 297 118.42 7.02 -9.03
CA TYR A 297 119.11 7.30 -10.29
C TYR A 297 119.64 8.75 -10.35
N ASP A 298 118.86 9.73 -9.88
CA ASP A 298 119.31 11.13 -9.81
C ASP A 298 120.43 11.34 -8.77
N GLN A 299 120.36 10.69 -7.60
CA GLN A 299 121.45 10.75 -6.60
C GLN A 299 122.75 10.08 -7.10
N ASN A 300 122.65 9.00 -7.89
CA ASN A 300 123.81 8.34 -8.51
C ASN A 300 124.36 9.08 -9.74
N ASN A 301 123.58 9.98 -10.36
CA ASN A 301 124.03 10.79 -11.50
C ASN A 301 124.58 12.16 -11.04
N ALA A 302 124.04 12.75 -9.97
CA ALA A 302 124.60 13.95 -9.33
C ALA A 302 125.99 13.71 -8.69
N SER A 303 126.28 12.46 -8.30
CA SER A 303 127.61 12.03 -7.83
C SER A 303 128.60 11.70 -8.96
N ARG A 304 128.19 11.83 -10.23
CA ARG A 304 129.02 11.55 -11.42
C ARG A 304 129.48 12.82 -12.17
N THR A 305 129.03 14.01 -11.79
CA THR A 305 129.41 15.29 -12.43
C THR A 305 130.43 16.14 -11.63
N ASP A 306 131.05 15.61 -10.57
CA ASP A 306 132.09 16.32 -9.80
C ASP A 306 133.45 15.58 -9.83
N VAL A 307 133.90 15.19 -11.03
CA VAL A 307 135.30 14.80 -11.30
C VAL A 307 135.68 15.31 -12.69
N GLY A 308 136.22 16.53 -12.77
CA GLY A 308 136.91 17.01 -13.97
C GLY A 308 136.83 18.52 -14.22
N GLY A 309 137.69 19.30 -13.57
CA GLY A 309 137.85 20.73 -13.86
C GLY A 309 138.91 21.42 -12.99
N GLY A 310 140.16 20.98 -13.12
CA GLY A 310 141.32 21.74 -12.63
C GLY A 310 141.79 22.73 -13.70
N GLY A 311 142.02 23.97 -13.27
CA GLY A 311 142.59 25.09 -14.03
C GLY A 311 142.62 26.34 -13.16
#